data_AF-A0A975GYX9-F1
#
_entry.id   AF-A0A975GYX9-F1
#
_cell.length_a   1.000
_cell.length_b   1.000
_cell.length_c   1.000
_cell.angle_alpha   90.00
_cell.angle_beta   90.00
_cell.angle_gamma   90.00
#
_symmetry.space_group_name_H-M   'P 1'
#
loop_
_entity.id
_entity.type
_entity.pdbx_description
1 polymer ?
#
loop_
_entity_poly.entity_id
_entity_poly.type
_entity_poly.pdbx_seq_one_letter_code
_entity_poly.pdbx_strand_id
1 'polypeptide(L)'
;MSIETILSILDNLEKLHTSLLRIANDKTALIKSGDIMGIDQLLKDEQAHIAAVVQVDRDRQKAVAAYMAGQGRPVPQNPSIAQLIEVAPEPDKTRLMEAKDRLLHAIHELKWQNDLNQKLTYQSLQFVNLSLDMVRPRPESATYSITEINGKKETKEIPSFDSQA
;
A
#
# COMPACT_ATOMS: atom_id res chain seq x y z
N MET A 1 30.79 1.27 20.97
CA MET A 1 30.41 1.06 19.55
C MET A 1 31.14 2.09 18.69
N SER A 2 31.62 1.73 17.50
CA SER A 2 32.30 2.66 16.58
C SER A 2 31.34 3.26 15.55
N ILE A 3 31.69 4.42 14.99
CA ILE A 3 30.91 5.07 13.93
C ILE A 3 30.86 4.20 12.66
N GLU A 4 31.91 3.43 12.39
CA GLU A 4 31.96 2.50 11.26
C GLU A 4 30.85 1.44 11.31
N THR A 5 30.52 0.92 12.49
CA THR A 5 29.39 -0.02 12.64
C THR A 5 28.08 0.64 12.26
N ILE A 6 27.88 1.90 12.65
CA ILE A 6 26.67 2.66 12.29
C ILE A 6 26.62 2.89 10.79
N LEU A 7 27.73 3.29 10.16
CA LEU A 7 27.83 3.46 8.70
C LEU A 7 27.50 2.17 7.95
N SER A 8 28.01 1.02 8.40
CA SER A 8 27.69 -0.28 7.82
C SER A 8 26.20 -0.63 7.94
N ILE A 9 25.58 -0.29 9.06
CA ILE A 9 24.13 -0.46 9.25
C ILE A 9 23.35 0.44 8.28
N LEU A 10 23.77 1.68 8.07
CA LEU A 10 23.13 2.60 7.11
C LEU A 10 23.24 2.10 5.67
N ASP A 11 24.42 1.60 5.27
CA ASP A 11 24.62 1.00 3.95
C ASP A 11 23.75 -0.26 3.76
N ASN A 12 23.57 -1.07 4.81
CA ASN A 12 22.68 -2.22 4.75
C ASN A 12 21.20 -1.79 4.63
N LEU A 13 20.77 -0.77 5.37
CA LEU A 13 19.43 -0.18 5.21
C LEU A 13 19.22 0.34 3.79
N GLU A 14 20.19 1.08 3.24
CA GLU A 14 20.14 1.59 1.87
C GLU A 14 19.90 0.44 0.87
N LYS A 15 20.71 -0.62 0.94
CA LYS A 15 20.57 -1.81 0.08
C LYS A 15 19.21 -2.50 0.22
N LEU A 16 18.70 -2.63 1.45
CA LEU A 16 17.38 -3.21 1.68
C LEU A 16 16.26 -2.36 1.06
N HIS A 17 16.34 -1.03 1.19
CA HIS A 17 15.39 -0.12 0.57
C HIS A 17 15.49 -0.13 -0.96
N THR A 18 16.69 -0.23 -1.54
CA THR A 18 16.86 -0.40 -2.99
C THR A 18 16.30 -1.73 -3.48
N SER A 19 16.46 -2.82 -2.72
CA SER A 19 15.86 -4.12 -3.04
C SER A 19 14.33 -4.04 -3.00
N LEU A 20 13.76 -3.38 -1.98
CA LEU A 20 12.32 -3.11 -1.90
C LEU A 20 11.83 -2.25 -3.06
N LEU A 21 12.61 -1.27 -3.50
CA LEU A 21 12.27 -0.45 -4.67
C LEU A 21 12.19 -1.29 -5.94
N ARG A 22 13.11 -2.25 -6.12
CA ARG A 22 13.02 -3.22 -7.23
C ARG A 22 11.75 -4.05 -7.15
N ILE A 23 11.43 -4.60 -5.97
CA ILE A 23 10.18 -5.35 -5.74
C ILE A 23 8.95 -4.48 -6.06
N ALA A 24 8.96 -3.21 -5.66
CA ALA A 24 7.89 -2.27 -5.99
C ALA A 24 7.78 -2.01 -7.49
N ASN A 25 8.88 -1.96 -8.24
CA ASN A 25 8.85 -1.86 -9.70
C ASN A 25 8.30 -3.13 -10.36
N ASP A 26 8.70 -4.31 -9.87
CA ASP A 26 8.19 -5.59 -10.38
C ASP A 26 6.67 -5.72 -10.13
N LYS A 27 6.20 -5.23 -8.99
CA LYS A 27 4.76 -5.14 -8.65
C LYS A 27 3.98 -4.34 -9.70
N THR A 28 4.56 -3.27 -10.25
CA THR A 28 3.95 -2.50 -11.33
C THR A 28 3.71 -3.34 -12.58
N ALA A 29 4.67 -4.18 -12.95
CA ALA A 29 4.53 -5.06 -14.12
C ALA A 29 3.43 -6.11 -13.91
N LEU A 30 3.37 -6.71 -12.73
CA LEU A 30 2.37 -7.73 -12.39
C LEU A 30 0.95 -7.16 -12.25
N ILE A 31 0.80 -5.95 -11.67
CA ILE A 31 -0.50 -5.26 -11.61
C ILE A 31 -1.03 -4.99 -13.02
N LYS A 32 -0.16 -4.63 -13.97
CA LYS A 32 -0.55 -4.37 -15.37
C LYS A 32 -0.93 -5.65 -16.11
N SER A 33 -0.26 -6.77 -15.85
CA SER A 33 -0.61 -8.06 -16.48
C SER A 33 -1.79 -8.75 -15.82
N GLY A 34 -2.15 -8.37 -14.58
CA GLY A 34 -3.21 -9.01 -13.81
C GLY A 34 -2.83 -10.39 -13.24
N ASP A 35 -1.53 -10.68 -13.13
CA ASP A 35 -1.03 -11.96 -12.62
C ASP A 35 -1.13 -12.04 -11.10
N ILE A 36 -2.23 -12.63 -10.61
CA ILE A 36 -2.50 -12.80 -9.17
C ILE A 36 -1.48 -13.73 -8.50
N MET A 37 -1.01 -14.78 -9.20
CA MET A 37 -0.05 -15.73 -8.62
C MET A 37 1.32 -15.07 -8.43
N GLY A 38 1.77 -14.31 -9.43
CA GLY A 38 2.98 -13.50 -9.32
C GLY A 38 2.89 -12.47 -8.18
N ILE A 39 1.73 -11.82 -8.01
CA ILE A 39 1.51 -10.86 -6.93
C ILE A 39 1.62 -11.52 -5.55
N ASP A 40 1.05 -12.71 -5.35
CA ASP A 40 1.12 -13.42 -4.05
C ASP A 40 2.57 -13.75 -3.67
N GLN A 41 3.38 -14.22 -4.62
CA GLN A 41 4.79 -14.50 -4.38
C GLN A 41 5.57 -13.21 -4.06
N LEU A 42 5.30 -12.14 -4.81
CA LEU A 42 5.94 -10.84 -4.60
C LEU A 42 5.62 -10.27 -3.21
N LEU A 43 4.40 -10.42 -2.72
CA LEU A 43 4.00 -9.97 -1.38
C LEU A 43 4.77 -10.69 -0.26
N LYS A 44 5.09 -11.98 -0.43
CA LYS A 44 5.91 -12.73 0.54
C LYS A 44 7.34 -12.17 0.58
N ASP A 45 7.91 -11.89 -0.58
CA ASP A 45 9.25 -11.31 -0.69
C ASP A 45 9.28 -9.89 -0.10
N GLU A 46 8.26 -9.07 -0.37
CA GLU A 46 8.05 -7.74 0.23
C GLU A 46 8.01 -7.83 1.76
N GLN A 47 7.24 -8.78 2.32
CA GLN A 47 7.11 -8.97 3.76
C GLN A 47 8.43 -9.39 4.44
N ALA A 48 9.21 -10.24 3.79
CA ALA A 48 10.53 -10.65 4.28
C ALA A 48 11.51 -9.47 4.32
N HIS A 49 11.50 -8.61 3.29
CA HIS A 49 12.33 -7.41 3.27
C HIS A 49 11.91 -6.39 4.32
N ILE A 50 10.60 -6.19 4.53
CA ILE A 50 10.09 -5.31 5.59
C ILE A 50 10.56 -5.81 6.97
N ALA A 51 10.51 -7.12 7.23
CA ALA A 51 10.99 -7.69 8.47
C ALA A 51 12.50 -7.44 8.67
N ALA A 52 13.29 -7.60 7.61
CA ALA A 52 14.72 -7.30 7.63
C ALA A 52 14.99 -5.80 7.91
N VAL A 53 14.27 -4.89 7.26
CA VAL A 53 14.39 -3.43 7.52
C VAL A 53 14.07 -3.10 8.97
N VAL A 54 13.00 -3.65 9.53
CA VAL A 54 12.63 -3.43 10.95
C VAL A 54 13.74 -3.92 11.88
N GLN A 55 14.33 -5.07 11.59
CA GLN A 55 15.42 -5.61 12.41
C GLN A 55 16.67 -4.74 12.32
N VAL A 56 17.10 -4.37 11.13
CA VAL A 56 18.29 -3.54 10.92
C VAL A 56 18.08 -2.11 11.47
N ASP A 57 16.87 -1.54 11.40
CA ASP A 57 16.58 -0.24 12.01
C ASP A 57 16.64 -0.29 13.55
N ARG A 58 16.19 -1.40 14.17
CA ARG A 58 16.38 -1.60 15.61
C ARG A 58 17.87 -1.66 15.97
N ASP A 59 18.67 -2.32 15.14
CA ASP A 59 20.11 -2.41 15.36
C ASP A 59 20.79 -1.06 15.17
N ARG A 60 20.34 -0.24 14.21
CA ARG A 60 20.73 1.18 14.09
C ARG A 60 20.42 1.93 15.39
N GLN A 61 19.19 1.83 15.90
CA GLN A 61 18.79 2.55 17.12
C GLN A 61 19.67 2.15 18.31
N LYS A 62 19.91 0.85 18.52
CA LYS A 62 20.80 0.35 19.57
C LYS A 62 22.24 0.84 19.39
N ALA A 63 22.77 0.83 18.16
CA ALA A 63 24.13 1.26 17.88
C ALA A 63 24.31 2.76 18.17
N VAL A 64 23.35 3.60 17.78
CA VAL A 64 23.36 5.04 18.07
C VAL A 64 23.23 5.29 19.58
N ALA A 65 22.32 4.61 20.26
CA ALA A 65 22.16 4.68 21.72
C ALA A 65 23.46 4.32 22.46
N ALA A 66 24.09 3.21 22.06
CA ALA A 66 25.35 2.75 22.66
C ALA A 66 26.51 3.72 22.40
N TYR A 67 26.56 4.35 21.21
CA TYR A 67 27.55 5.37 20.91
C TYR A 67 27.35 6.61 21.79
N MET A 68 26.12 7.12 21.90
CA MET A 68 25.79 8.28 22.74
C MET A 68 26.04 8.03 24.23
N ALA A 69 25.67 6.84 24.73
CA ALA A 69 25.94 6.44 26.11
C ALA A 69 27.45 6.39 26.39
N GLY A 70 28.26 5.90 25.44
CA GLY A 70 29.73 5.89 25.54
C GLY A 70 30.35 7.29 25.59
N GLN A 71 29.65 8.31 25.09
CA GLN A 71 30.05 9.72 25.20
C GLN A 71 29.45 10.43 26.42
N GLY A 72 28.77 9.70 27.32
CA GLY A 72 28.17 10.26 28.53
C GLY A 72 26.95 11.17 28.28
N ARG A 73 26.29 11.03 27.12
CA ARG A 73 25.13 11.86 26.75
C ARG A 73 23.80 11.18 27.05
N PRO A 74 22.73 11.95 27.33
CA PRO A 74 21.39 11.41 27.49
C PRO A 74 20.94 10.73 26.20
N VAL A 75 20.55 9.46 26.31
CA VAL A 75 20.02 8.67 25.19
C VAL A 75 18.53 8.96 25.06
N PRO A 76 18.07 9.57 23.95
CA PRO A 76 16.65 9.77 23.71
C PRO A 76 15.95 8.44 23.44
N GLN A 77 14.64 8.37 23.69
CA GLN A 77 13.82 7.17 23.43
C GLN A 77 13.90 6.69 21.98
N ASN A 78 14.00 7.63 21.02
CA ASN A 78 14.21 7.34 19.60
C ASN A 78 15.51 8.01 19.12
N PRO A 79 16.65 7.31 19.18
CA PRO A 79 17.93 7.86 18.74
C PRO A 79 17.95 8.08 17.22
N SER A 80 18.22 9.32 16.82
CA SER A 80 18.26 9.73 15.41
C SER A 80 19.70 9.89 14.90
N ILE A 81 19.89 9.64 13.60
CA ILE A 81 21.19 9.86 12.94
C ILE A 81 21.52 11.37 12.90
N ALA A 82 20.51 12.24 12.84
CA ALA A 82 20.71 13.69 12.86
C ALA A 82 21.42 14.14 14.16
N GLN A 83 20.97 13.64 15.31
CA GLN A 83 21.63 13.91 16.58
C GLN A 83 23.03 13.30 16.67
N LEU A 84 23.27 12.16 16.02
CA LEU A 84 24.62 11.58 15.94
C LEU A 84 25.55 12.48 15.12
N ILE A 85 25.10 13.02 13.99
CA ILE A 85 25.85 13.91 13.10
C ILE A 85 26.28 15.21 13.82
N GLU A 86 25.45 15.75 14.71
CA GLU A 86 25.78 16.94 15.50
C GLU A 86 26.95 16.73 16.47
N VAL A 87 27.15 15.47 16.90
CA VAL A 87 28.12 15.11 17.94
C VAL A 87 29.34 14.38 17.36
N ALA A 88 29.24 13.85 16.15
CA ALA A 88 30.33 13.16 15.48
C ALA A 88 31.47 14.14 15.11
N PRO A 89 32.73 13.78 15.35
CA PRO A 89 33.88 14.53 14.86
C PRO A 89 34.02 14.38 13.33
N GLU A 90 34.68 15.35 12.69
CA GLU A 90 35.16 15.17 11.31
C GLU A 90 36.31 14.15 11.28
N PRO A 91 36.41 13.27 10.25
CA PRO A 91 35.67 13.26 8.98
C PRO A 91 34.37 12.42 8.99
N ASP A 92 34.06 11.76 10.11
CA ASP A 92 32.96 10.80 10.19
C ASP A 92 31.58 11.45 10.08
N LYS A 93 31.47 12.71 10.51
CA LYS A 93 30.28 13.54 10.33
C LYS A 93 29.87 13.64 8.86
N THR A 94 30.81 13.98 7.97
CA THR A 94 30.56 14.08 6.53
C THR A 94 30.08 12.74 5.96
N ARG A 95 30.74 11.63 6.33
CA ARG A 95 30.36 10.28 5.90
C ARG A 95 28.96 9.88 6.35
N LEU A 96 28.57 10.23 7.58
CA LEU A 96 27.24 9.96 8.13
C LEU A 96 26.16 10.78 7.42
N MET A 97 26.46 12.04 7.07
CA MET A 97 25.55 12.89 6.27
C MET A 97 25.30 12.28 4.90
N GLU A 98 26.36 11.93 4.17
CA GLU A 98 26.24 11.30 2.85
C GLU A 98 25.45 9.99 2.90
N ALA A 99 25.73 9.12 3.87
CA ALA A 99 25.02 7.85 4.02
C ALA A 99 23.53 8.05 4.37
N LYS A 100 23.23 9.03 5.23
CA LYS A 100 21.85 9.41 5.56
C LYS A 100 21.11 9.91 4.32
N ASP A 101 21.74 10.77 3.52
CA ASP A 101 21.10 11.38 2.35
C ASP A 101 20.82 10.34 1.25
N ARG A 102 21.75 9.40 1.02
CA ARG A 102 21.51 8.26 0.10
C ARG A 102 20.34 7.39 0.56
N LEU A 103 20.31 7.05 1.85
CA LEU A 103 19.22 6.27 2.44
C LEU A 103 17.87 6.99 2.29
N LEU A 104 17.82 8.30 2.57
CA LEU A 104 16.61 9.10 2.39
C LEU A 104 16.17 9.10 0.92
N HIS A 105 17.10 9.27 -0.01
CA HIS A 105 16.77 9.22 -1.44
C HIS A 105 16.12 7.88 -1.82
N ALA A 106 16.71 6.75 -1.42
CA ALA A 106 16.12 5.42 -1.67
C ALA A 106 14.72 5.25 -1.05
N ILE A 107 14.49 5.77 0.16
CA ILE A 107 13.17 5.74 0.82
C ILE A 107 12.15 6.60 0.06
N HIS A 108 12.55 7.77 -0.41
CA HIS A 108 11.67 8.67 -1.18
C HIS A 108 11.24 8.04 -2.51
N GLU A 109 12.18 7.44 -3.24
CA GLU A 109 11.90 6.70 -4.48
C GLU A 109 10.95 5.53 -4.22
N LEU A 110 11.20 4.73 -3.18
CA LEU A 110 10.33 3.62 -2.79
C LEU A 110 8.91 4.11 -2.46
N LYS A 111 8.78 5.23 -1.74
CA LYS A 111 7.48 5.82 -1.39
C LYS A 111 6.71 6.26 -2.64
N TRP A 112 7.40 6.89 -3.58
CA TRP A 112 6.81 7.31 -4.84
C TRP A 112 6.31 6.11 -5.65
N GLN A 113 7.14 5.05 -5.76
CA GLN A 113 6.77 3.83 -6.48
C GLN A 113 5.58 3.11 -5.84
N ASN A 114 5.51 3.08 -4.51
CA ASN A 114 4.40 2.48 -3.79
C ASN A 114 3.09 3.24 -4.04
N ASP A 115 3.11 4.58 -3.97
CA ASP A 115 1.95 5.41 -4.30
C ASP A 115 1.46 5.19 -5.75
N LEU A 116 2.38 5.06 -6.70
CA LEU A 116 2.06 4.70 -8.08
C LEU A 116 1.36 3.34 -8.17
N ASN A 117 1.89 2.31 -7.50
CA ASN A 117 1.29 0.97 -7.49
C ASN A 117 -0.09 0.95 -6.84
N GLN A 118 -0.31 1.72 -5.78
CA GLN A 118 -1.61 1.84 -5.13
C GLN A 118 -2.63 2.46 -6.10
N LYS A 119 -2.26 3.52 -6.82
CA LYS A 119 -3.10 4.15 -7.85
C LYS A 119 -3.43 3.19 -8.99
N LEU A 120 -2.44 2.47 -9.51
CA LEU A 120 -2.64 1.49 -10.58
C LEU A 120 -3.58 0.35 -10.14
N THR A 121 -3.40 -0.17 -8.93
CA THR A 121 -4.27 -1.20 -8.36
C THR A 121 -5.71 -0.71 -8.27
N TYR A 122 -5.92 0.52 -7.80
CA TYR A 122 -7.24 1.12 -7.71
C TYR A 122 -7.90 1.29 -9.09
N GLN A 123 -7.13 1.75 -10.09
CA GLN A 123 -7.61 1.87 -11.48
C GLN A 123 -7.98 0.52 -12.09
N SER A 124 -7.17 -0.52 -11.86
CA SER A 124 -7.48 -1.89 -12.32
C SER A 124 -8.80 -2.39 -11.72
N LEU A 125 -9.05 -2.14 -10.42
CA LEU A 125 -10.31 -2.49 -9.77
C LEU A 125 -11.51 -1.71 -10.35
N GLN A 126 -11.35 -0.42 -10.62
CA GLN A 126 -12.39 0.37 -11.28
C GLN A 126 -12.73 -0.17 -12.67
N PHE A 127 -11.72 -0.55 -13.46
CA PHE A 127 -11.91 -1.13 -14.78
C PHE A 127 -12.65 -2.47 -14.72
N VAL A 128 -12.27 -3.35 -13.79
CA VAL A 128 -12.96 -4.63 -13.57
C VAL A 128 -14.42 -4.41 -13.18
N ASN A 129 -14.71 -3.49 -12.25
CA ASN A 129 -16.08 -3.17 -11.83
C ASN A 129 -16.94 -2.65 -13.00
N LEU A 130 -16.41 -1.69 -13.78
CA LEU A 130 -17.11 -1.18 -14.96
C LEU A 130 -17.36 -2.29 -15.98
N SER A 131 -16.37 -3.16 -16.20
CA SER A 131 -16.49 -4.30 -17.12
C SER A 131 -17.56 -5.29 -16.66
N LEU A 132 -17.63 -5.58 -15.36
CA LEU A 132 -18.68 -6.42 -14.77
C LEU A 132 -20.06 -5.78 -14.93
N ASP A 133 -20.20 -4.47 -14.72
CA ASP A 133 -21.46 -3.75 -14.89
C ASP A 133 -21.97 -3.75 -16.34
N MET A 134 -21.08 -3.80 -17.33
CA MET A 134 -21.45 -3.95 -18.74
C MET A 134 -21.91 -5.37 -19.10
N VAL A 135 -21.33 -6.39 -18.46
CA VAL A 135 -21.64 -7.81 -18.72
C VAL A 135 -22.84 -8.29 -17.90
N ARG A 136 -23.20 -7.59 -16.81
CA ARG A 136 -24.38 -7.89 -16.01
C ARG A 136 -25.65 -7.76 -16.85
N PRO A 137 -26.47 -8.83 -16.97
CA PRO A 137 -27.76 -8.73 -17.62
C PRO A 137 -28.58 -7.66 -16.91
N ARG A 138 -29.01 -6.64 -17.66
CA ARG A 138 -30.04 -5.73 -17.15
C ARG A 138 -31.31 -6.55 -17.01
N PRO A 139 -32.01 -6.53 -15.86
CA PRO A 139 -33.32 -7.15 -15.78
C PRO A 139 -34.16 -6.55 -16.90
N GLU A 140 -34.74 -7.40 -17.75
CA GLU A 140 -35.60 -6.95 -18.85
C GLU A 140 -36.65 -6.02 -18.25
N SER A 141 -36.58 -4.73 -18.60
CA SER A 141 -37.69 -3.82 -18.33
C SER A 141 -38.90 -4.42 -19.03
N ALA A 142 -39.88 -4.86 -18.25
CA ALA A 142 -41.13 -5.42 -18.73
C ALA A 142 -41.66 -4.55 -19.88
N THR A 143 -41.44 -5.02 -21.10
CA THR A 143 -41.89 -4.31 -22.29
C THR A 143 -43.40 -4.51 -22.32
N TYR A 144 -44.12 -3.40 -22.18
CA TYR A 144 -45.56 -3.30 -22.28
C TYR A 144 -46.11 -4.23 -23.37
N SER A 145 -46.81 -5.29 -22.98
CA SER A 145 -47.74 -5.96 -23.89
C SER A 145 -49.03 -5.14 -23.90
N ILE A 146 -49.06 -4.11 -24.75
CA ILE A 146 -50.33 -3.61 -25.29
C ILE A 146 -50.84 -4.70 -26.23
N THR A 147 -51.85 -5.43 -25.76
CA THR A 147 -52.83 -6.11 -26.62
C THR A 147 -54.21 -5.84 -26.05
N GLU A 148 -54.76 -4.68 -26.40
CA GLU A 148 -56.15 -4.61 -26.84
C GLU A 148 -56.25 -5.53 -28.07
N ILE A 149 -57.23 -6.41 -28.31
CA ILE A 149 -58.69 -6.27 -28.31
C ILE A 149 -59.34 -7.67 -28.48
N ASN A 150 -60.61 -7.76 -28.06
CA ASN A 150 -61.67 -8.73 -28.42
C ASN A 150 -61.96 -9.98 -27.55
N GLY A 151 -63.01 -9.84 -26.74
CA GLY A 151 -64.20 -10.70 -26.94
C GLY A 151 -64.64 -11.58 -25.78
N LYS A 152 -65.36 -11.02 -24.80
CA LYS A 152 -66.67 -11.54 -24.34
C LYS A 152 -67.26 -10.67 -23.24
N LYS A 153 -68.49 -10.21 -23.51
CA LYS A 153 -69.41 -9.69 -22.50
C LYS A 153 -69.82 -10.84 -21.59
N GLU A 154 -69.51 -10.76 -20.31
CA GLU A 154 -70.34 -11.37 -19.27
C GLU A 154 -70.63 -10.30 -18.22
N THR A 155 -71.80 -9.68 -18.40
CA THR A 155 -72.54 -8.98 -17.38
C THR A 155 -72.85 -9.99 -16.27
N LYS A 156 -72.27 -9.84 -15.09
CA LYS A 156 -72.73 -10.51 -13.86
C LYS A 156 -73.05 -9.46 -12.81
N GLU A 157 -74.32 -9.09 -12.86
CA GLU A 157 -75.26 -8.78 -11.78
C GLU A 157 -74.67 -8.29 -10.45
N ILE A 158 -74.97 -7.02 -10.16
CA ILE A 158 -74.88 -6.39 -8.85
C ILE A 158 -76.08 -6.89 -8.01
N PRO A 159 -75.91 -7.53 -6.84
CA PRO A 159 -76.94 -7.53 -5.82
C PRO A 159 -76.79 -6.27 -4.96
N SER A 160 -77.78 -5.40 -5.06
CA SER A 160 -78.02 -4.27 -4.17
C SER A 160 -78.72 -4.73 -2.88
N PHE A 161 -78.50 -3.98 -1.79
CA PHE A 161 -79.23 -3.94 -0.51
C PHE A 161 -78.84 -4.98 0.56
N ASP A 162 -78.78 -4.70 1.87
CA ASP A 162 -79.39 -3.63 2.69
C ASP A 162 -78.63 -3.45 4.04
N SER A 163 -79.17 -2.57 4.87
CA SER A 163 -78.61 -1.65 5.85
C SER A 163 -78.59 -2.12 7.32
N GLN A 164 -77.82 -1.37 8.12
CA GLN A 164 -77.95 -1.07 9.56
C GLN A 164 -77.84 -2.17 10.63
N ALA A 165 -76.90 -1.94 11.55
CA ALA A 165 -77.11 -1.89 13.00
C ALA A 165 -76.29 -0.73 13.59
#